data_AF-A0A9E3XJ27-F1
#
_entry.id   AF-A0A9E3XJ27-F1
#
_cell.length_a   1.000
_cell.length_b   1.000
_cell.length_c   1.000
_cell.angle_alpha   90.00
_cell.angle_beta   90.00
_cell.angle_gamma   90.00
#
_symmetry.space_group_name_H-M   'P 1'
#
loop_
_entity.id
_entity.type
_entity.pdbx_description
1 polymer ?
#
loop_
_entity_poly.entity_id
_entity_poly.type
_entity_poly.pdbx_seq_one_letter_code
_entity_poly.pdbx_strand_id
1 'polypeptide(L)' 'MNRSRLLGIFRLFRFELPFTAGICVILGQLLAIDQFPPISIMALGFLSIFCISATALILNDYFDLEIDRV' A
#
# COMPACT_ATOMS: atom_id res chain seq x y z
N MET A 1 1.58 9.86 21.16
CA MET A 1 2.24 10.19 19.87
C MET A 1 1.76 11.56 19.43
N ASN A 2 2.66 12.51 19.13
CA ASN A 2 2.25 13.87 18.79
C ASN A 2 1.64 13.92 17.38
N ARG A 3 0.65 14.80 17.17
CA ARG A 3 -0.09 14.97 15.90
C ARG A 3 0.85 15.12 14.69
N SER A 4 1.97 15.82 14.85
CA SER A 4 2.97 16.05 13.80
C SER A 4 3.66 14.77 13.33
N ARG A 5 3.95 13.83 14.25
CA ARG A 5 4.54 12.54 13.87
C ARG A 5 3.54 11.67 13.12
N LEU A 6 2.29 11.71 13.53
CA LEU A 6 1.21 10.96 12.89
C LEU A 6 0.99 11.42 11.44
N LEU A 7 0.99 12.75 11.21
CA LEU A 7 0.95 13.34 9.87
C LEU A 7 2.20 12.99 9.05
N GLY A 8 3.38 12.99 9.66
CA GLY A 8 4.63 12.60 9.00
C GLY A 8 4.60 11.15 8.50
N ILE A 9 4.15 10.22 9.35
CA ILE A 9 3.98 8.81 8.97
C ILE A 9 2.96 8.69 7.84
N PHE A 10 1.82 9.38 7.92
CA PHE A 10 0.79 9.33 6.88
C PHE A 10 1.29 9.85 5.53
N ARG A 11 2.12 10.89 5.54
CA ARG A 11 2.75 11.45 4.33
C ARG A 11 3.78 10.50 3.74
N LEU A 12 4.62 9.87 4.57
CA LEU A 12 5.60 8.88 4.14
C LEU A 12 4.95 7.64 3.52
N PHE A 13 3.83 7.21 4.10
CA PHE A 13 3.08 6.04 3.61
C PHE A 13 2.48 6.25 2.21
N ARG A 14 2.37 7.51 1.77
CA ARG A 14 1.69 7.93 0.52
C ARG A 14 0.41 7.12 0.30
N PHE A 15 -0.47 7.12 1.31
CA PHE A 15 -1.57 6.15 1.47
C PHE A 15 -2.37 5.85 0.20
N GLU A 16 -2.61 6.85 -0.65
CA GLU A 16 -3.32 6.71 -1.92
C GLU A 16 -2.70 5.65 -2.84
N LEU A 17 -1.36 5.54 -2.89
CA LEU A 17 -0.64 4.60 -3.75
C LEU A 17 -0.82 3.13 -3.31
N PRO A 18 -0.44 2.72 -2.07
CA PRO A 18 -0.68 1.36 -1.59
C PRO A 18 -2.16 0.98 -1.58
N PHE A 19 -3.04 1.92 -1.27
CA PHE A 19 -4.49 1.70 -1.29
C PHE A 19 -4.96 1.34 -2.71
N THR A 20 -4.56 2.11 -3.72
CA THR A 20 -4.90 1.84 -5.12
C THR A 20 -4.35 0.49 -5.58
N ALA A 21 -3.11 0.14 -5.20
CA ALA A 21 -2.53 -1.18 -5.48
C ALA A 21 -3.37 -2.32 -4.89
N GLY A 22 -3.87 -2.14 -3.65
CA GLY A 22 -4.82 -3.04 -2.99
C GLY A 22 -6.11 -3.25 -3.79
N ILE A 23 -6.73 -2.16 -4.25
CA ILE A 23 -7.95 -2.23 -5.06
C ILE A 23 -7.68 -2.95 -6.39
N CYS A 24 -6.55 -2.70 -7.04
CA CYS A 24 -6.17 -3.41 -8.27
C CYS A 24 -6.07 -4.93 -8.07
N VAL A 25 -5.56 -5.39 -6.92
CA VAL A 25 -5.52 -6.83 -6.62
C VAL A 25 -6.92 -7.41 -6.45
N ILE A 26 -7.83 -6.70 -5.77
CA ILE A 26 -9.23 -7.14 -5.64
C ILE A 26 -9.88 -7.24 -7.03
N LEU A 27 -9.70 -6.24 -7.89
CA LEU A 27 -10.22 -6.26 -9.25
C LEU A 27 -9.62 -7.40 -10.07
N GLY A 28 -8.31 -7.65 -9.94
CA GLY A 28 -7.65 -8.77 -10.58
C GLY A 28 -8.19 -10.13 -10.13
N GLN A 29 -8.47 -10.28 -8.83
CA GLN A 29 -9.12 -11.49 -8.29
C GLN A 29 -10.53 -11.69 -8.85
N LEU A 30 -11.31 -10.61 -8.98
CA LEU A 30 -12.65 -10.64 -9.58
C LEU A 30 -12.61 -11.02 -11.07
N LEU A 31 -11.57 -10.61 -11.80
CA LEU A 31 -11.42 -10.94 -13.22
C LEU A 31 -10.84 -12.34 -13.45
N ALA A 32 -9.99 -12.83 -12.54
CA ALA A 32 -9.31 -14.12 -12.69
C ALA A 32 -10.17 -15.32 -12.29
N ILE A 33 -11.22 -15.09 -11.50
CA ILE A 33 -12.06 -16.14 -10.94
C ILE A 33 -13.48 -15.97 -11.51
N ASP A 34 -14.00 -16.99 -12.17
CA ASP A 34 -15.39 -17.04 -12.72
C ASP A 34 -16.50 -17.01 -11.64
N GLN A 35 -16.11 -16.82 -10.39
CA GLN A 35 -16.99 -16.75 -9.22
C GLN A 35 -16.52 -15.64 -8.29
N PHE A 36 -17.44 -15.09 -7.50
CA PHE A 36 -17.10 -14.04 -6.55
C PHE A 36 -16.13 -14.57 -5.48
N PRO A 37 -14.92 -14.01 -5.32
CA PRO A 37 -13.95 -14.51 -4.36
C PRO A 37 -14.49 -14.35 -2.93
N PRO A 38 -14.15 -15.27 -2.01
CA PRO A 38 -14.48 -15.08 -0.60
C PRO A 38 -13.92 -13.76 -0.07
N ILE A 39 -14.68 -13.05 0.77
CA ILE A 39 -14.27 -11.76 1.37
C ILE A 39 -12.92 -11.88 2.08
N SER A 40 -12.65 -13.02 2.71
CA SER A 40 -11.35 -13.30 3.34
C SER A 40 -10.19 -13.28 2.36
N ILE A 41 -10.35 -13.85 1.16
CA ILE A 41 -9.33 -13.88 0.11
C ILE A 41 -9.11 -12.48 -0.47
N MET A 42 -10.19 -11.71 -0.64
CA MET A 42 -10.11 -10.31 -1.08
C MET A 42 -9.35 -9.45 -0.06
N ALA A 43 -9.71 -9.59 1.22
CA ALA A 43 -9.06 -8.86 2.31
C ALA A 43 -7.59 -9.24 2.45
N LEU A 44 -7.25 -10.53 2.38
CA LEU A 44 -5.86 -10.99 2.44
C LEU A 44 -5.04 -10.54 1.23
N GLY A 45 -5.60 -10.61 0.03
CA GLY A 45 -4.95 -10.11 -1.19
C GLY A 45 -4.69 -8.60 -1.13
N PHE A 46 -5.70 -7.83 -0.72
CA PHE A 46 -5.59 -6.40 -0.48
C PHE A 46 -4.49 -6.09 0.55
N LEU A 47 -4.56 -6.70 1.74
CA LEU A 47 -3.62 -6.43 2.83
C LEU A 47 -2.20 -6.82 2.45
N SER A 48 -2.03 -7.92 1.71
CA SER A 48 -0.72 -8.37 1.24
C SER A 48 -0.07 -7.32 0.36
N ILE A 49 -0.74 -6.89 -0.73
CA ILE A 49 -0.14 -5.92 -1.65
C ILE A 49 -0.05 -4.52 -1.05
N PHE A 50 -1.01 -4.14 -0.19
CA PHE A 50 -0.99 -2.86 0.51
C PHE A 50 0.27 -2.77 1.40
N CYS A 51 0.54 -3.80 2.20
CA CYS A 51 1.72 -3.85 3.05
C CYS A 51 3.01 -3.87 2.21
N ILE A 52 3.08 -4.71 1.17
CA ILE A 52 4.26 -4.79 0.29
C ILE A 52 4.52 -3.44 -0.38
N SER A 53 3.50 -2.81 -0.95
CA SER A 53 3.61 -1.52 -1.63
C SER A 53 4.01 -0.40 -0.66
N ALA A 54 3.44 -0.37 0.53
CA ALA A 54 3.81 0.61 1.54
C ALA A 54 5.26 0.43 2.01
N THR A 55 5.69 -0.82 2.25
CA THR A 55 7.08 -1.12 2.60
C THR A 55 8.03 -0.70 1.48
N ALA A 56 7.68 -0.97 0.22
CA ALA A 56 8.48 -0.56 -0.93
C ALA A 56 8.66 0.96 -1.00
N LEU A 57 7.59 1.74 -0.79
CA LEU A 57 7.66 3.21 -0.79
C LEU A 57 8.48 3.76 0.38
N ILE A 58 8.29 3.22 1.58
CA ILE A 58 9.06 3.63 2.77
C ILE A 58 10.54 3.32 2.58
N LEU A 59 10.87 2.13 2.04
CA LEU A 59 12.25 1.76 1.75
C LEU A 59 12.83 2.62 0.63
N ASN A 60 12.04 2.94 -0.40
CA ASN A 60 12.47 3.82 -1.47
C ASN A 60 12.87 5.18 -0.91
N ASP A 61 11.98 5.83 -0.16
CA ASP A 61 12.26 7.13 0.47
C ASP A 61 13.42 7.06 1.49
N TYR A 62 13.69 5.89 2.08
CA TYR A 62 14.85 5.70 2.96
C TYR A 62 16.17 5.66 2.19
N PHE A 63 16.24 4.93 1.08
CA PHE A 63 17.45 4.84 0.25
C PHE A 63 17.69 6.12 -0.55
N ASP A 64 16.62 6.79 -0.98
CA ASP A 64 16.67 8.05 -1.74
C ASP A 64 16.87 9.27 -0.83
N LEU A 65 17.05 9.08 0.49
CA LEU A 65 17.14 10.17 1.46
C LEU A 65 18.23 11.20 1.13
N GLU A 66 19.38 10.77 0.61
CA GLU A 66 20.46 11.69 0.20
C GLU A 66 20.15 12.40 -1.12
N ILE A 67 19.45 11.72 -2.03
CA ILE A 67 19.09 12.24 -3.36
C ILE A 67 17.98 13.29 -3.21
N ASP A 68 16.97 13.01 -2.38
CA ASP A 68 15.83 13.89 -2.10
C ASP A 68 16.21 15.14 -1.27
N ARG A 69 17.45 15.25 -0.79
CA ARG A 69 17.96 16.42 -0.06
C ARG A 69 18.51 17.53 -0.96
N VAL A 70 18.84 17.22 -2.22
CA VAL A 70 19.42 18.16 -3.21
C VAL A 70 18.32 19.01 -3.84
#